data_AF-A0A0F9RTQ2-F1
#
_entry.id   AF-A0A0F9RTQ2-F1
#
_cell.length_a   1.000
_cell.length_b   1.000
_cell.length_c   1.000
_cell.angle_alpha   90.00
_cell.angle_beta   90.00
_cell.angle_gamma   90.00
#
_symmetry.space_group_name_H-M   'P 1'
#
loop_
_entity.id
_entity.type
_entity.pdbx_description
1 polymer ?
#
loop_
_entity_poly.entity_id
_entity_poly.type
_entity_poly.pdbx_seq_one_letter_code
_entity_poly.pdbx_strand_id
1 'polypeptide(L)'
;MNLTKALTPKNTEEIKPGLFIQARAKNPDTIEYRQVSPAAWEGKIIWKNLLFGQGFLKSFLFFLIIIFLAWSYFHDVKVYQDFYEEVISNPVGFCTNVSLVNINGEEITNSLQSDFG
;
A
#
# COMPACT_ATOMS: atom_id res chain seq x y z
N MET A 1 -32.29 -3.70 9.96
CA MET A 1 -31.73 -2.85 8.87
C MET A 1 -31.37 -3.75 7.71
N ASN A 2 -31.77 -3.41 6.48
CA ASN A 2 -31.53 -4.25 5.31
C ASN A 2 -30.25 -3.74 4.62
N LEU A 3 -29.12 -4.43 4.82
CA LEU A 3 -27.79 -4.04 4.31
C LEU A 3 -27.80 -3.78 2.79
N THR A 4 -28.61 -4.54 2.06
CA THR A 4 -28.81 -4.40 0.62
C THR A 4 -29.39 -3.03 0.25
N LYS A 5 -30.36 -2.50 1.02
CA LYS A 5 -30.92 -1.15 0.79
C LYS A 5 -29.91 -0.03 1.01
N ALA A 6 -28.93 -0.23 1.89
CA ALA A 6 -27.87 0.76 2.11
C ALA A 6 -26.82 0.74 0.99
N LEU A 7 -26.61 -0.42 0.36
CA LEU A 7 -25.62 -0.63 -0.69
C LEU A 7 -26.16 -0.34 -2.11
N THR A 8 -27.49 -0.24 -2.27
CA THR A 8 -28.11 0.17 -3.53
C THR A 8 -28.05 1.70 -3.67
N PRO A 9 -27.37 2.23 -4.69
CA PRO A 9 -27.30 3.68 -4.91
C PRO A 9 -28.67 4.26 -5.28
N LYS A 10 -28.96 5.45 -4.74
CA LYS A 10 -30.20 6.20 -5.06
C LYS A 10 -30.18 6.70 -6.50
N ASN A 11 -31.37 6.86 -7.09
CA ASN A 11 -31.57 7.42 -8.44
C ASN A 11 -30.76 6.70 -9.53
N THR A 12 -30.65 5.38 -9.40
CA THR A 12 -29.94 4.53 -10.34
C THR A 12 -30.96 3.68 -11.06
N GLU A 13 -30.78 3.49 -12.37
CA GLU A 13 -31.63 2.69 -13.24
C GLU A 13 -30.76 1.73 -14.08
N GLU A 14 -31.31 0.56 -14.41
CA GLU A 14 -30.68 -0.42 -15.30
C GLU A 14 -31.25 -0.25 -16.71
N ILE A 15 -30.43 0.21 -17.65
CA ILE A 15 -30.85 0.39 -19.06
C ILE A 15 -30.79 -0.95 -19.81
N LYS A 16 -29.82 -1.79 -19.45
CA LYS A 16 -29.55 -3.10 -20.04
C LYS A 16 -28.94 -3.99 -18.98
N PRO A 17 -29.10 -5.33 -19.03
CA PRO A 17 -28.43 -6.25 -18.13
C PRO A 17 -26.97 -5.90 -17.87
N GLY A 18 -26.65 -5.45 -16.64
CA GLY A 18 -25.30 -5.07 -16.21
C GLY A 18 -24.83 -3.65 -16.56
N LEU A 19 -25.67 -2.82 -17.17
CA LEU A 19 -25.42 -1.41 -17.47
C LEU A 19 -26.32 -0.52 -16.61
N PHE A 20 -25.72 0.14 -15.62
CA PHE A 20 -26.44 1.01 -14.70
C PHE A 20 -26.03 2.47 -14.90
N ILE A 21 -27.03 3.34 -14.88
CA ILE A 21 -26.84 4.79 -14.91
C ILE A 21 -27.41 5.42 -13.65
N GLN A 22 -26.74 6.45 -13.16
CA GLN A 22 -27.23 7.28 -12.08
C GLN A 22 -27.55 8.68 -12.61
N ALA A 23 -28.76 9.14 -12.36
CA ALA A 23 -29.17 10.52 -12.63
C ALA A 23 -28.70 11.42 -11.48
N ARG A 24 -27.92 12.45 -11.80
CA ARG A 24 -27.48 13.47 -10.85
C ARG A 24 -27.90 14.85 -11.37
N ALA A 25 -28.65 15.59 -10.55
CA ALA A 25 -28.92 16.99 -10.83
C ALA A 25 -27.61 17.79 -10.68
N LYS A 26 -27.19 18.46 -11.75
CA LYS A 26 -26.00 19.33 -11.74
C LYS A 26 -26.40 20.78 -11.52
N ASN A 27 -27.46 21.21 -12.21
CA ASN A 27 -28.16 22.48 -12.03
C ASN A 27 -29.66 22.21 -11.89
N PRO A 28 -30.47 23.17 -11.40
CA PRO A 28 -31.93 23.04 -11.34
C PRO A 28 -32.57 22.60 -12.68
N ASP A 29 -31.95 22.97 -13.81
CA ASP A 29 -32.47 22.67 -15.15
C ASP A 29 -31.68 21.60 -15.92
N THR A 30 -30.63 21.00 -15.34
CA THR A 30 -29.81 19.99 -16.05
C THR A 30 -29.57 18.72 -15.22
N ILE A 31 -29.96 17.58 -15.82
CA ILE A 31 -29.71 16.24 -15.29
C ILE A 31 -28.51 15.65 -16.04
N GLU A 32 -27.46 15.31 -15.32
CA GLU A 32 -26.28 14.61 -15.84
C GLU A 32 -26.41 13.12 -15.51
N TYR A 33 -26.23 12.27 -16.51
CA TYR A 33 -26.22 10.82 -16.34
C TYR A 33 -24.78 10.33 -16.22
N ARG A 34 -24.51 9.51 -15.20
CA ARG A 34 -23.21 8.88 -15.01
C ARG A 34 -23.37 7.37 -15.02
N GLN A 35 -22.53 6.68 -15.78
CA GLN A 35 -22.42 5.23 -15.66
C GLN A 35 -21.87 4.86 -14.28
N VAL A 36 -22.58 3.98 -13.58
CA VAL A 36 -22.20 3.50 -12.25
C VAL A 36 -22.16 1.98 -12.23
N SER A 37 -21.35 1.43 -11.33
CA SER A 37 -21.31 0.00 -11.04
C SER A 37 -21.80 -0.21 -9.60
N PRO A 38 -23.12 -0.37 -9.39
CA PRO A 38 -23.70 -0.50 -8.05
C PRO A 38 -23.18 -1.77 -7.36
N ALA A 39 -22.98 -1.68 -6.04
CA ALA A 39 -22.57 -2.81 -5.20
C ALA A 39 -23.73 -3.77 -4.89
N ALA A 40 -24.97 -3.27 -4.90
CA ALA A 40 -26.18 -4.08 -4.76
C ALA A 40 -27.29 -3.59 -5.68
N TRP A 41 -28.02 -4.52 -6.29
CA TRP A 41 -29.15 -4.26 -7.19
C TRP A 41 -30.26 -5.29 -6.96
N GLU A 42 -31.52 -4.86 -6.94
CA GLU A 42 -32.69 -5.73 -6.72
C GLU A 42 -32.57 -6.69 -5.51
N GLY A 43 -31.97 -6.21 -4.41
CA GLY A 43 -31.79 -7.01 -3.21
C GLY A 43 -30.67 -8.07 -3.29
N LYS A 44 -29.93 -8.14 -4.41
CA LYS A 44 -28.75 -9.00 -4.59
C LYS A 44 -27.47 -8.18 -4.50
N ILE A 45 -26.45 -8.75 -3.87
CA ILE A 45 -25.11 -8.14 -3.79
C ILE A 45 -24.33 -8.54 -5.04
N ILE A 46 -23.80 -7.55 -5.76
CA ILE A 46 -22.92 -7.75 -6.91
C ILE A 46 -21.48 -7.70 -6.42
N TRP A 47 -20.98 -8.84 -5.95
CA TRP A 47 -19.63 -8.96 -5.38
C TRP A 47 -18.53 -8.45 -6.30
N LYS A 48 -18.66 -8.64 -7.62
CA LYS A 48 -17.71 -8.11 -8.61
C LYS A 48 -17.61 -6.58 -8.55
N ASN A 49 -18.74 -5.89 -8.45
CA ASN A 49 -18.76 -4.42 -8.40
C ASN A 49 -18.37 -3.88 -7.02
N LEU A 50 -18.66 -4.63 -5.95
CA LEU A 50 -18.24 -4.30 -4.59
C LEU A 50 -16.72 -4.41 -4.44
N LEU A 51 -16.14 -5.53 -4.89
CA LEU A 51 -14.72 -5.82 -4.74
C LEU A 51 -13.87 -5.10 -5.78
N PHE A 52 -14.30 -4.98 -7.03
CA PHE A 52 -13.53 -4.33 -8.11
C PHE A 52 -14.08 -2.97 -8.53
N GLY A 53 -14.87 -2.34 -7.66
CA GLY A 53 -15.49 -1.03 -7.91
C GLY A 53 -14.48 0.12 -8.02
N GLN A 54 -15.02 1.33 -8.17
CA GLN A 54 -14.28 2.56 -8.48
C GLN A 54 -13.23 3.00 -7.43
N GLY A 55 -13.14 2.30 -6.30
CA GLY A 55 -12.13 2.51 -5.25
C GLY A 55 -11.17 1.34 -5.02
N PHE A 56 -11.37 0.19 -5.67
CA PHE A 56 -10.61 -1.03 -5.40
C PHE A 56 -9.10 -0.84 -5.55
N LEU A 57 -8.67 -0.25 -6.67
CA LEU A 57 -7.24 -0.08 -6.95
C LEU A 57 -6.56 0.78 -5.88
N LYS A 58 -7.26 1.80 -5.36
CA LYS A 58 -6.74 2.65 -4.27
C LYS A 58 -6.64 1.88 -2.97
N SER A 59 -7.69 1.16 -2.58
CA SER A 59 -7.68 0.34 -1.36
C SER A 59 -6.67 -0.80 -1.42
N PHE A 60 -6.53 -1.44 -2.58
CA PHE A 60 -5.55 -2.50 -2.83
C PHE A 60 -4.12 -1.97 -2.75
N LEU A 61 -3.83 -0.81 -3.35
CA LEU A 61 -2.51 -0.18 -3.25
C LEU A 61 -2.15 0.16 -1.80
N PHE A 62 -3.10 0.74 -1.04
CA PHE A 62 -2.91 1.02 0.39
C PHE A 62 -2.65 -0.26 1.20
N PHE A 63 -3.42 -1.32 0.92
CA PHE A 63 -3.22 -2.61 1.57
C PHE A 63 -1.83 -3.20 1.27
N LEU A 64 -1.36 -3.11 0.03
CA LEU A 64 0.00 -3.52 -0.34
C LEU A 64 1.08 -2.71 0.39
N ILE A 65 0.90 -1.40 0.52
CA ILE A 65 1.84 -0.54 1.26
C ILE A 65 1.90 -0.97 2.73
N ILE A 66 0.76 -1.25 3.36
CA ILE A 66 0.72 -1.70 4.76
C ILE A 66 1.43 -3.06 4.91
N ILE A 67 1.19 -4.01 4.00
CA ILE A 67 1.89 -5.30 4.00
C ILE A 67 3.39 -5.11 3.82
N PHE A 68 3.80 -4.25 2.90
CA PHE A 68 5.22 -3.97 2.64
C PHE A 68 5.90 -3.38 3.88
N LEU A 69 5.26 -2.41 4.55
CA LEU A 69 5.79 -1.82 5.79
C LEU A 69 5.89 -2.85 6.92
N ALA A 70 4.86 -3.69 7.08
CA ALA A 70 4.90 -4.75 8.08
C ALA A 70 6.03 -5.75 7.79
N TRP A 71 6.17 -6.18 6.53
CA TRP A 71 7.24 -7.08 6.11
C TRP A 71 8.63 -6.46 6.30
N SER A 72 8.81 -5.20 5.89
CA SER A 72 10.06 -4.44 6.07
C SER A 72 10.45 -4.39 7.55
N TYR A 73 9.49 -4.09 8.44
CA TYR A 73 9.74 -4.05 9.87
C TYR A 73 10.20 -5.42 10.41
N PHE A 74 9.50 -6.50 10.07
CA PHE A 74 9.90 -7.84 10.52
C PHE A 74 11.25 -8.28 9.94
N HIS A 75 11.56 -7.88 8.71
CA HIS A 75 12.84 -8.19 8.08
C HIS A 75 13.98 -7.45 8.78
N ASP A 76 13.83 -6.15 9.04
CA ASP A 76 14.85 -5.35 9.72
C ASP A 76 15.11 -5.84 11.15
N VAL A 77 14.05 -6.16 11.90
CA VAL A 77 14.19 -6.73 13.26
C VAL A 77 14.96 -8.06 13.21
N LYS A 78 14.66 -8.91 12.23
CA LYS A 78 15.34 -10.19 12.07
C LYS A 78 16.81 -10.02 11.71
N VAL A 79 17.14 -9.17 10.74
CA VAL A 79 18.54 -8.88 10.35
C VAL A 79 19.33 -8.36 11.55
N TYR A 80 18.72 -7.50 12.37
CA TYR A 80 19.35 -7.00 13.58
C TYR A 80 19.58 -8.12 14.60
N GLN A 81 18.59 -8.99 14.85
CA GLN A 81 18.76 -10.13 15.76
C GLN A 81 19.86 -11.09 15.28
N ASP A 82 19.83 -11.47 13.99
CA ASP A 82 20.79 -12.36 13.36
C ASP A 82 22.23 -11.78 13.50
N PHE A 83 22.39 -10.46 13.32
CA PHE A 83 23.67 -9.78 13.53
C PHE A 83 24.20 -9.92 14.97
N TYR A 84 23.36 -9.70 15.99
CA TYR A 84 23.80 -9.83 17.38
C TYR A 84 24.10 -11.28 17.75
N GLU A 85 23.32 -12.24 17.24
CA GLU A 85 23.61 -13.66 17.42
C GLU A 85 24.98 -14.03 16.80
N GLU A 86 25.26 -13.56 15.59
CA GLU A 86 26.54 -13.79 14.92
C GLU A 86 27.71 -13.17 15.71
N VAL A 87 27.59 -11.90 16.11
CA VAL A 87 28.64 -11.18 16.85
C VAL A 87 28.87 -11.78 18.24
N ILE A 88 27.83 -12.16 18.97
CA ILE A 88 27.97 -12.79 20.29
C ILE A 88 28.58 -14.19 20.16
N SER A 89 28.23 -14.93 19.11
CA SER A 89 28.74 -16.30 18.91
C SER A 89 30.23 -16.33 18.54
N ASN A 90 30.74 -15.32 17.84
CA ASN A 90 32.15 -15.22 17.48
C ASN A 90 32.65 -13.77 17.37
N PRO A 91 32.85 -13.08 18.52
CA PRO A 91 33.21 -11.67 18.53
C PRO A 91 34.62 -11.41 17.98
N VAL A 92 35.55 -12.36 18.19
CA VAL A 92 36.95 -12.23 17.71
C VAL A 92 36.99 -12.30 16.19
N GLY A 93 36.28 -13.26 15.58
CA GLY A 93 36.19 -13.40 14.13
C GLY A 93 35.55 -12.19 13.43
N PHE A 94 34.50 -11.63 14.04
CA PHE A 94 33.86 -10.41 13.54
C PHE A 94 34.85 -9.22 13.55
N CYS A 95 35.52 -8.97 14.67
CA CYS A 95 36.50 -7.87 14.79
C CYS A 95 37.66 -8.01 13.79
N THR A 96 38.15 -9.23 13.54
CA THR A 96 39.19 -9.46 12.52
C THR A 96 38.67 -9.19 11.10
N ASN A 97 37.45 -9.61 10.77
CA ASN A 97 36.86 -9.37 9.44
C ASN A 97 36.61 -7.88 9.18
N VAL A 98 36.09 -7.14 10.18
CA VAL A 98 35.89 -5.69 10.07
C VAL A 98 37.22 -4.96 9.89
N SER A 99 38.26 -5.37 10.63
CA SER A 99 39.60 -4.77 10.46
C SER A 99 40.20 -5.02 9.07
N LEU A 100 39.98 -6.19 8.47
CA LEU A 100 40.46 -6.53 7.13
C LEU A 100 39.71 -5.77 6.03
N VAL A 101 38.39 -5.55 6.20
CA VAL A 101 37.61 -4.70 5.29
C VAL A 101 38.09 -3.24 5.33
N ASN A 102 38.47 -2.74 6.52
CA ASN A 102 39.00 -1.37 6.64
C ASN A 102 40.39 -1.22 5.98
N ILE A 103 41.25 -2.25 6.07
CA ILE A 103 42.58 -2.26 5.42
C ILE A 103 42.45 -2.33 3.89
N ASN A 104 41.42 -3.00 3.38
CA ASN A 104 41.19 -3.13 1.93
C ASN A 104 40.28 -2.03 1.35
N GLY A 105 39.73 -1.14 2.18
CA GLY A 105 38.72 -0.14 1.80
C GLY A 105 39.20 1.32 1.74
N GLU A 106 40.40 1.63 2.22
CA GLU A 106 40.99 2.98 2.14
C GLU A 106 42.12 3.07 1.13
N GLU A 107 41.73 3.28 -0.14
CA GLU A 107 42.45 4.20 -1.03
C GLU A 107 41.44 5.26 -1.51
N ILE A 108 40.86 6.02 -0.58
CA ILE A 108 40.21 7.30 -0.90
C ILE A 108 40.75 8.34 0.09
N THR A 109 41.88 8.92 -0.28
CA THR A 109 42.42 10.13 0.34
C THR A 109 41.41 11.26 0.23
N ASN A 110 40.77 11.63 1.33
CA ASN A 110 40.25 12.98 1.51
C ASN A 110 40.89 13.56 2.77
N SER A 111 41.84 14.46 2.56
CA SER A 111 42.46 15.27 3.60
C SER A 111 41.38 16.06 4.34
N LEU A 112 41.04 15.66 5.56
CA LEU A 112 40.38 16.54 6.52
C LEU A 112 41.39 17.63 6.92
N GLN A 113 41.31 18.74 6.19
CA GLN A 113 41.91 20.02 6.55
C GLN A 113 41.38 20.44 7.92
N SER A 114 42.25 20.41 8.93
CA SER A 114 41.95 20.98 10.25
C SER A 114 42.10 22.50 10.18
N ASP A 115 40.99 23.21 10.01
CA ASP A 115 40.95 24.63 10.36
C ASP A 115 40.53 24.75 11.83
N PHE A 116 41.54 24.86 12.70
CA PHE A 116 41.44 25.60 13.94
C PHE A 116 42.44 26.76 13.85
N GLY A 117 41.89 27.96 13.65
CA GLY A 117 42.55 29.26 13.70
C GLY A 117 41.53 30.34 13.97
#